data_AF-A0A2V5WTA1-F1
#
_entry.id   AF-A0A2V5WTA1-F1
#
_cell.length_a   1.000
_cell.length_b   1.000
_cell.length_c   1.000
_cell.angle_alpha   90.00
_cell.angle_beta   90.00
_cell.angle_gamma   90.00
#
_symmetry.space_group_name_H-M   'P 1'
#
loop_
_entity.id
_entity.type
_entity.pdbx_description
1 polymer ?
#
loop_
_entity_poly.entity_id
_entity_poly.type
_entity_poly.pdbx_seq_one_letter_code
_entity_poly.pdbx_strand_id
1 'polypeptide(L)'
;VHGHSFKVEVSVEGDVDPKTGWVYDHANISDAMKPLLKMLDHAYLNNVEGLENPTIEKMAEWLWKKLESQCPGLCEIVVHETPAARCSYRGE
;
A
#
# COMPACT_ATOMS: atom_id res chain seq x y z
N VAL A 1 -6.93 -2.13 23.40
CA VAL A 1 -7.26 -2.23 21.96
C VAL A 1 -7.70 -0.86 21.48
N HIS A 2 -7.18 -0.39 20.35
CA HIS A 2 -7.53 0.87 19.70
C HIS A 2 -7.39 0.70 18.17
N GLY A 3 -7.67 1.74 17.40
CA GLY A 3 -7.49 1.74 15.95
C GLY A 3 -7.38 3.16 15.40
N HIS A 4 -7.15 3.27 14.09
CA HIS A 4 -6.91 4.53 13.40
C HIS A 4 -7.58 4.57 12.04
N SER A 5 -7.75 5.78 11.51
CA SER A 5 -8.05 5.99 10.09
C SER A 5 -6.75 5.99 9.30
N PHE A 6 -6.25 4.78 9.03
CA PHE A 6 -5.01 4.60 8.27
C PHE A 6 -5.15 5.19 6.86
N LYS A 7 -4.09 5.83 6.38
CA LYS A 7 -3.95 6.24 4.98
C LYS A 7 -2.78 5.47 4.37
N VAL A 8 -2.99 4.91 3.19
CA VAL A 8 -1.95 4.25 2.41
C VAL A 8 -1.71 5.05 1.13
N GLU A 9 -0.46 5.34 0.83
CA GLU A 9 -0.02 5.92 -0.44
C GLU A 9 0.80 4.87 -1.19
N VAL A 10 0.51 4.68 -2.47
CA VAL A 10 1.20 3.74 -3.36
C VAL A 10 1.78 4.56 -4.50
N SER A 11 3.10 4.55 -4.62
CA SER A 11 3.83 5.31 -5.63
C SER A 11 4.45 4.36 -6.65
N VAL A 12 4.33 4.72 -7.93
CA VAL A 12 4.98 4.03 -9.04
C VAL A 12 5.86 5.01 -9.81
N GLU A 13 6.99 4.53 -10.30
CA GLU A 13 7.94 5.25 -11.14
C GLU A 13 8.14 4.52 -12.46
N GLY A 14 8.39 5.30 -13.51
CA GLY A 14 8.60 4.78 -14.85
C GLY A 14 8.62 5.89 -15.90
N ASP A 15 8.82 5.50 -17.15
CA ASP A 15 8.79 6.43 -18.27
C ASP A 15 7.35 6.80 -18.65
N VAL A 16 7.16 8.03 -19.11
CA VAL A 16 5.87 8.47 -19.66
C VAL A 16 5.64 7.75 -20.99
N ASP A 17 4.53 7.02 -21.10
CA ASP A 17 4.14 6.41 -22.37
C ASP A 17 3.75 7.54 -23.36
N PRO A 18 4.38 7.60 -24.55
CA PRO A 18 4.20 8.72 -25.48
C PRO A 18 2.83 8.73 -26.18
N LYS A 19 2.07 7.63 -26.14
CA LYS A 19 0.73 7.55 -26.75
C LYS A 19 -0.34 8.04 -25.79
N THR A 20 -0.18 7.70 -24.52
CA THR A 20 -1.18 7.95 -23.47
C THR A 20 -0.88 9.20 -22.64
N GLY A 21 0.39 9.60 -22.54
CA GLY A 21 0.83 10.81 -21.84
C GLY A 21 0.95 10.67 -20.32
N TRP A 22 0.89 9.46 -19.79
CA TRP A 22 1.06 9.16 -18.36
C TRP A 22 2.11 8.06 -18.12
N VAL A 23 2.60 7.96 -16.89
CA VAL A 23 3.52 6.89 -16.47
C VAL A 23 2.77 5.58 -16.21
N TYR A 24 1.57 5.66 -15.65
CA TYR A 24 0.83 4.51 -15.16
C TYR A 24 -0.67 4.79 -15.12
N ASP A 25 -1.49 3.76 -15.36
CA ASP A 25 -2.93 3.85 -15.17
C ASP A 25 -3.29 3.64 -13.68
N HIS A 26 -3.83 4.68 -13.04
CA HIS A 26 -4.24 4.63 -11.64
C HIS A 26 -5.33 3.58 -11.35
N ALA A 27 -6.10 3.15 -12.35
CA ALA A 27 -7.07 2.06 -12.20
C ALA A 27 -6.38 0.75 -11.78
N ASN A 28 -5.18 0.47 -12.29
CA ASN A 28 -4.43 -0.74 -11.94
C ASN A 28 -4.02 -0.75 -10.45
N ILE A 29 -3.60 0.39 -9.90
CA ILE A 29 -3.33 0.51 -8.45
C ILE A 29 -4.61 0.26 -7.65
N SER A 30 -5.71 0.88 -8.08
CA SER A 30 -7.01 0.76 -7.42
C SER A 30 -7.50 -0.68 -7.39
N ASP A 31 -7.39 -1.40 -8.51
CA ASP A 31 -7.80 -2.79 -8.64
C ASP A 31 -6.92 -3.74 -7.82
N ALA A 32 -5.60 -3.52 -7.79
CA ALA A 32 -4.66 -4.28 -6.96
C ALA A 32 -4.92 -4.05 -5.45
N MET A 33 -5.25 -2.81 -5.06
CA MET A 33 -5.54 -2.47 -3.65
C MET A 33 -6.90 -2.94 -3.18
N LYS A 34 -7.92 -2.99 -4.06
CA LYS A 34 -9.30 -3.34 -3.71
C LYS A 34 -9.46 -4.63 -2.90
N PRO A 35 -8.85 -5.78 -3.25
CA PRO A 35 -8.94 -6.99 -2.43
C PRO A 35 -8.23 -6.82 -1.08
N LEU A 36 -7.12 -6.10 -1.02
CA LEU A 36 -6.39 -5.83 0.23
C LEU A 36 -7.20 -4.93 1.17
N LEU A 37 -7.81 -3.87 0.63
CA LEU A 37 -8.70 -2.98 1.39
C LEU A 37 -9.88 -3.75 1.99
N LYS A 38 -10.45 -4.73 1.29
CA LYS A 38 -11.52 -5.59 1.87
C LYS A 38 -11.05 -6.43 3.06
N MET A 39 -9.76 -6.77 3.13
CA MET A 39 -9.18 -7.52 4.26
C MET A 39 -8.84 -6.60 5.45
N LEU A 40 -8.52 -5.33 5.18
CA LEU A 40 -7.99 -4.39 6.17
C LEU A 40 -9.06 -3.43 6.72
N ASP A 41 -9.94 -2.93 5.86
CA ASP A 41 -10.95 -1.94 6.23
C ASP A 41 -12.00 -2.55 7.16
N HIS A 42 -12.33 -1.82 8.23
CA HIS A 42 -13.25 -2.26 9.29
C HIS A 42 -12.89 -3.64 9.90
N ALA A 43 -11.63 -4.08 9.78
CA ALA A 43 -11.15 -5.35 10.29
C ALA A 43 -10.26 -5.18 11.53
N TYR A 44 -10.12 -6.26 12.31
CA TYR A 44 -9.12 -6.33 13.36
C TYR A 44 -7.81 -6.86 12.77
N LEU A 45 -6.84 -5.96 12.56
CA LEU A 45 -5.61 -6.25 11.80
C LEU A 45 -4.81 -7.45 12.32
N ASN A 46 -4.79 -7.68 13.65
CA ASN A 46 -4.10 -8.82 14.24
C ASN A 46 -4.62 -10.20 13.76
N ASN A 47 -5.82 -10.26 13.17
CA ASN A 47 -6.40 -11.48 12.60
C ASN A 47 -6.07 -11.67 11.11
N VAL A 48 -5.43 -10.68 10.47
CA VAL A 48 -5.02 -10.78 9.08
C VAL A 48 -3.68 -11.50 9.02
N GLU A 49 -3.61 -12.57 8.23
CA GLU A 49 -2.40 -13.39 8.08
C GLU A 49 -1.20 -12.53 7.66
N GLY A 50 -0.11 -12.61 8.44
CA GLY A 50 1.10 -11.81 8.27
C GLY A 50 1.06 -10.43 8.94
N LEU A 51 -0.02 -10.08 9.64
CA LEU A 51 -0.19 -8.83 10.40
C LEU A 51 -0.52 -9.09 11.88
N GLU A 52 -0.07 -10.21 12.45
CA GLU A 52 -0.31 -10.58 13.86
C GLU A 52 0.24 -9.52 14.84
N ASN A 53 1.24 -8.75 14.40
CA ASN A 53 1.75 -7.55 15.07
C ASN A 53 1.78 -6.36 14.07
N PRO A 54 0.66 -5.63 13.90
CA PRO A 54 0.45 -4.70 12.79
C PRO A 54 1.02 -3.31 13.09
N THR A 55 2.34 -3.19 13.22
CA THR A 55 2.99 -1.88 13.22
C THR A 55 2.97 -1.28 11.81
N ILE A 56 3.07 0.05 11.67
CA ILE A 56 3.03 0.69 10.35
C ILE A 56 4.19 0.29 9.44
N GLU A 57 5.35 -0.08 10.00
CA GLU A 57 6.48 -0.64 9.25
C GLU A 57 6.14 -2.01 8.66
N LYS A 58 5.57 -2.91 9.48
CA LYS A 58 5.16 -4.24 9.03
C LYS A 58 3.99 -4.19 8.05
N MET A 59 3.07 -3.24 8.23
CA MET A 59 1.98 -3.01 7.28
C MET A 59 2.52 -2.55 5.92
N ALA A 60 3.49 -1.64 5.89
CA ALA A 60 4.09 -1.16 4.65
C ALA A 60 4.81 -2.29 3.89
N GLU A 61 5.62 -3.10 4.58
CA GLU A 61 6.27 -4.28 4.01
C GLU A 61 5.25 -5.34 3.53
N TRP A 62 4.19 -5.59 4.32
CA TRP A 62 3.14 -6.54 3.96
C TRP A 62 2.40 -6.11 2.70
N LEU A 63 2.05 -4.83 2.59
CA LEU A 63 1.42 -4.26 1.39
C LEU A 63 2.36 -4.36 0.20
N TRP A 64 3.65 -4.09 0.37
CA TRP A 64 4.66 -4.19 -0.68
C TRP A 64 4.69 -5.57 -1.30
N LYS A 65 4.83 -6.61 -0.47
CA LYS A 65 4.88 -8.01 -0.90
C LYS A 65 3.62 -8.43 -1.68
N LYS A 66 2.47 -7.80 -1.43
CA LYS A 66 1.24 -8.07 -2.16
C LYS A 66 1.13 -7.27 -3.45
N LEU A 67 1.67 -6.05 -3.51
CA LEU A 67 1.50 -5.14 -4.64
C LEU A 67 2.62 -5.20 -5.67
N GLU A 68 3.85 -5.55 -5.30
CA GLU A 68 5.02 -5.48 -6.18
C GLU A 68 4.84 -6.23 -7.51
N SER A 69 4.24 -7.43 -7.48
CA SER A 69 3.98 -8.22 -8.69
C SER A 69 2.77 -7.73 -9.50
N GLN A 70 1.91 -6.91 -8.90
CA GLN A 70 0.68 -6.40 -9.51
C GLN A 70 0.82 -4.95 -10.02
N CYS A 71 1.80 -4.21 -9.49
CA CYS A 71 2.08 -2.81 -9.81
C CYS A 71 3.51 -2.65 -10.36
N PRO A 72 3.74 -2.91 -11.66
CA PRO A 72 5.05 -2.66 -12.27
C PRO A 72 5.52 -1.22 -12.04
N GLY A 73 6.77 -1.07 -11.58
CA GLY A 73 7.34 0.24 -11.24
C GLY A 73 7.01 0.72 -9.82
N LEU A 74 6.40 -0.13 -8.96
CA LEU A 74 6.22 0.17 -7.54
C LEU A 74 7.56 0.62 -6.92
N CYS A 75 7.59 1.82 -6.35
CA CYS A 75 8.82 2.40 -5.80
C CYS A 75 8.70 2.79 -4.32
N GLU A 76 7.49 3.04 -3.82
CA GLU A 76 7.27 3.42 -2.43
C GLU A 76 5.85 3.07 -1.96
N ILE A 77 5.75 2.57 -0.74
CA ILE A 77 4.51 2.48 0.02
C ILE A 77 4.65 3.29 1.28
N VAL A 78 3.71 4.21 1.51
CA VAL A 78 3.65 5.00 2.74
C VAL A 78 2.39 4.63 3.51
N VAL A 79 2.55 4.26 4.78
CA VAL A 79 1.44 4.00 5.70
C VAL A 79 1.44 5.08 6.77
N HIS A 80 0.33 5.81 6.88
CA HIS A 80 0.09 6.78 7.94
C HIS A 80 -0.81 6.15 9.00
N GLU A 81 -0.32 6.10 10.23
CA GLU A 81 -1.14 5.75 11.39
C GLU A 81 -2.03 6.93 11.79
N THR A 82 -1.44 8.13 11.76
CA THR A 82 -2.11 9.39 12.06
C THR A 82 -1.59 10.45 11.09
N PRO A 83 -2.19 11.66 11.04
CA PRO A 83 -1.65 12.74 10.20
C PRO A 83 -0.18 13.11 10.47
N ALA A 84 0.33 12.84 11.68
CA ALA A 84 1.68 13.22 12.10
C ALA A 84 2.68 12.03 12.13
N ALA A 85 2.21 10.79 12.00
CA ALA A 85 3.05 9.59 12.11
C ALA A 85 2.88 8.69 10.88
N ARG A 86 4.00 8.41 10.20
CA ARG A 86 4.04 7.61 8.97
C ARG A 86 5.31 6.77 8.86
N CYS A 87 5.22 5.67 8.13
CA CYS A 87 6.35 4.87 7.68
C CYS A 87 6.38 4.87 6.15
N SER A 88 7.56 4.98 5.54
CA SER A 88 7.79 4.76 4.11
C SER A 88 8.65 3.51 3.92
N TYR A 89 8.25 2.66 2.98
CA TYR A 89 8.96 1.44 2.61
C TYR A 89 9.20 1.41 1.10
N ARG A 90 10.42 1.09 0.68
CA ARG A 90 10.87 1.14 -0.73
C ARG A 90 11.46 -0.19 -1.24
N GLY A 91 11.13 -1.31 -0.59
CA GLY A 91 11.56 -2.65 -1.01
C GLY A 91 12.89 -3.14 -0.42
N GLU A 92 13.49 -2.41 0.54
CA GLU A 92 14.70 -2.78 1.29
C GLU A 92 14.47 -2.73 2.80
#